data_AF-A0A379AHM1-F1
#
_entry.id   AF-A0A379AHM1-F1
#
_cell.length_a   1.000
_cell.length_b   1.000
_cell.length_c   1.000
_cell.angle_alpha   90.00
_cell.angle_beta   90.00
_cell.angle_gamma   90.00
#
_symmetry.space_group_name_H-M   'P 1'
#
loop_
_entity.id
_entity.type
_entity.pdbx_description
1 polymer ?
#
loop_
_entity_poly.entity_id
_entity_poly.type
_entity_poly.pdbx_seq_one_letter_code
_entity_poly.pdbx_strand_id
1 'polypeptide(L)'
;MSRKKSGLTLALSGVVGEAINNAVAAAQTSKKESDGRLAALQATKAALSGVQAVLGGQLAEASADPNNGLGVSLSLTTQKSKSQQHQASDSVAGSTLNAGKNLSITSAGKGRGEHSGDILIAGSQLKAAGDSSLNAARDIVLSGAANTQESSGKNSSGGGGVGISFGAGQGSAGISIFASVNGAKGKESGNGTRWSETTLDSGGRVSLNSGRDTTLNGAQVSGNQVTADVGRDLTITSQQDSDRLRFKTDQLRRGRQLYLWLNVGVRLCQRQSGQNAQQL
;
A
#
# COMPACT_ATOMS: atom_id res chain seq x y z
N MET A 1 7.60 -15.09 2.21
CA MET A 1 7.98 -14.91 3.63
C MET A 1 6.88 -15.40 4.56
N SER A 2 7.24 -16.03 5.69
CA SER A 2 6.29 -16.45 6.73
C SER A 2 6.79 -15.95 8.09
N ARG A 3 5.91 -15.35 8.89
CA ARG A 3 6.21 -14.82 10.24
C ARG A 3 5.21 -15.40 11.23
N LYS A 4 5.69 -15.75 12.42
CA LYS A 4 4.87 -16.19 13.55
C LYS A 4 5.28 -15.36 14.77
N LYS A 5 4.30 -14.83 15.49
CA LYS A 5 4.49 -14.09 16.75
C LYS A 5 3.49 -14.61 17.77
N SER A 6 3.91 -14.69 19.01
CA SER A 6 3.04 -14.95 20.16
C SER A 6 3.24 -13.83 21.17
N GLY A 7 2.17 -13.43 21.86
CA GLY A 7 2.21 -12.32 22.81
C GLY A 7 1.29 -12.56 24.00
N LEU A 8 1.79 -12.22 25.19
CA LEU A 8 1.01 -12.10 26.41
C LEU A 8 0.58 -10.64 26.56
N THR A 9 -0.70 -10.39 26.79
CA THR A 9 -1.26 -9.04 26.93
C THR A 9 -2.01 -8.94 28.25
N LEU A 10 -1.61 -7.97 29.07
CA LEU A 10 -2.33 -7.52 30.26
C LEU A 10 -3.05 -6.22 29.89
N ALA A 11 -4.37 -6.19 30.01
CA ALA A 11 -5.18 -5.02 29.72
C ALA A 11 -6.08 -4.66 30.90
N LEU A 12 -6.17 -3.36 31.18
CA LEU A 12 -7.02 -2.76 32.21
C LEU A 12 -8.18 -2.05 31.52
N SER A 13 -9.41 -2.47 31.77
CA SER A 13 -10.62 -1.85 31.24
C SER A 13 -11.38 -1.13 32.35
N GLY A 14 -11.83 0.09 32.09
CA GLY A 14 -12.70 0.85 32.96
C GLY A 14 -13.26 2.04 32.20
N VAL A 15 -14.49 2.44 32.51
CA VAL A 15 -15.01 3.73 32.05
C VAL A 15 -14.14 4.82 32.67
N VAL A 16 -13.45 5.59 31.83
CA VAL A 16 -13.20 6.99 32.18
C VAL A 16 -14.54 7.69 31.94
N GLY A 17 -15.48 7.49 32.87
CA GLY A 17 -16.70 8.28 32.92
C GLY A 17 -16.31 9.73 33.24
N GLU A 18 -17.04 10.68 32.67
CA GLU A 18 -16.85 12.13 32.79
C GLU A 18 -16.55 12.57 34.24
N ALA A 19 -15.27 12.63 34.58
CA ALA A 19 -14.74 13.27 35.78
C ALA A 19 -13.27 13.64 35.53
N ILE A 20 -13.03 14.53 34.56
CA ILE A 20 -11.91 15.47 34.74
C ILE A 20 -12.42 16.46 35.78
N ASN A 21 -12.25 16.14 37.06
CA ASN A 21 -12.11 17.19 38.05
C ASN A 21 -10.64 17.21 38.45
N ASN A 22 -9.94 18.22 37.97
CA ASN A 22 -8.58 18.55 38.39
C ASN A 22 -8.44 18.47 39.91
N ALA A 23 -7.51 17.65 40.41
CA ALA A 23 -6.82 17.73 41.71
C ALA A 23 -6.34 16.31 42.04
N VAL A 24 -5.07 15.97 42.22
CA VAL A 24 -4.02 16.65 42.98
C VAL A 24 -2.67 16.10 42.47
N ALA A 25 -1.95 16.90 41.68
CA ALA A 25 -0.50 16.82 41.47
C ALA A 25 0.05 17.97 40.61
N ALA A 26 -0.81 18.89 40.16
CA ALA A 26 -0.40 20.19 39.59
C ALA A 26 -0.56 21.36 40.58
N ALA A 27 -0.97 21.10 41.84
CA ALA A 27 -1.34 22.12 42.81
C ALA A 27 -0.50 22.13 44.11
N GLN A 28 0.65 21.44 44.17
CA GLN A 28 1.57 21.56 45.31
C GLN A 28 3.04 21.75 44.91
N THR A 29 3.32 22.39 43.78
CA THR A 29 4.63 23.02 43.59
C THR A 29 4.51 24.27 42.74
N SER A 30 3.95 25.33 43.33
CA SER A 30 4.35 26.69 42.98
C SER A 30 4.04 27.64 44.13
N LYS A 31 4.82 27.51 45.21
CA LYS A 31 5.26 28.74 45.88
C LYS A 31 6.57 29.13 45.21
N LYS A 32 6.43 30.15 44.34
CA LYS A 32 7.45 31.04 43.79
C LYS A 32 8.22 30.58 42.54
N GLU A 33 8.27 31.53 41.61
CA GLU A 33 9.23 31.77 40.52
C GLU A 33 9.03 31.12 39.14
N SER A 34 8.43 31.93 38.26
CA SER A 34 8.95 32.40 36.97
C SER A 34 9.83 31.46 36.14
N ASP A 35 9.22 30.71 35.21
CA ASP A 35 9.65 30.76 33.81
C ASP A 35 8.58 30.16 32.86
N GLY A 36 7.98 31.01 32.02
CA GLY A 36 6.78 30.69 31.22
C GLY A 36 6.96 29.68 30.09
N ARG A 37 8.19 29.23 29.81
CA ARG A 37 8.50 28.28 28.72
C ARG A 37 8.76 26.85 29.20
N LEU A 38 9.17 26.65 30.46
CA LEU A 38 9.39 25.31 31.00
C LEU A 38 8.06 24.62 31.39
N ALA A 39 7.08 25.41 31.84
CA ALA A 39 5.72 24.93 32.12
C ALA A 39 5.00 24.42 30.85
N ALA A 40 5.19 25.11 29.72
CA ALA A 40 4.62 24.70 28.43
C ALA A 40 5.21 23.36 27.93
N LEU A 41 6.52 23.15 28.14
CA LEU A 41 7.20 21.92 27.68
C LEU A 41 6.87 20.70 28.58
N GLN A 42 6.66 20.90 29.89
CA GLN A 42 6.22 19.83 30.79
C GLN A 42 4.75 19.45 30.60
N ALA A 43 3.88 20.42 30.30
CA ALA A 43 2.49 20.16 29.91
C ALA A 43 2.42 19.32 28.62
N THR A 44 3.32 19.57 27.66
CA THR A 44 3.38 18.81 26.41
C THR A 44 3.92 17.38 26.62
N LYS A 45 4.81 17.16 27.60
CA LYS A 45 5.35 15.82 27.92
C LYS A 45 4.29 14.91 28.58
N ALA A 46 3.39 15.47 29.38
CA ALA A 46 2.23 14.76 29.94
C ALA A 46 1.17 14.46 28.85
N ALA A 47 1.01 15.36 27.88
CA ALA A 47 0.14 15.12 26.72
C ALA A 47 0.71 14.05 25.77
N LEU A 48 2.04 13.96 25.61
CA LEU A 48 2.67 12.97 24.71
C LEU A 48 2.65 11.53 25.25
N SER A 49 2.60 11.33 26.57
CA SER A 49 2.26 10.02 27.17
C SER A 49 0.78 9.65 27.00
N GLY A 50 -0.07 10.61 26.60
CA GLY A 50 -1.51 10.42 26.35
C GLY A 50 -1.87 10.00 24.93
N VAL A 51 -0.95 10.04 23.96
CA VAL A 51 -1.21 9.71 22.54
C VAL A 51 -0.64 8.34 22.16
N GLN A 52 -0.80 7.36 23.05
CA GLN A 52 -0.90 5.93 22.68
C GLN A 52 -2.29 5.36 23.00
N ALA A 53 -3.28 6.20 23.31
CA ALA A 53 -4.64 5.78 23.62
C ALA A 53 -5.58 5.73 22.38
N VAL A 54 -5.21 6.34 21.24
CA VAL A 54 -6.13 6.45 20.09
C VAL A 54 -6.09 5.24 19.14
N LEU A 55 -5.03 4.42 19.16
CA LEU A 55 -5.05 3.11 18.47
C LEU A 55 -5.68 2.00 19.32
N GLY A 56 -6.10 2.31 20.57
CA GLY A 56 -6.80 1.42 21.48
C GLY A 56 -8.32 1.39 21.31
N GLY A 57 -8.88 2.24 20.43
CA GLY A 57 -10.35 2.34 20.22
C GLY A 57 -10.99 1.05 19.69
N GLN A 58 -10.25 0.18 19.00
CA GLN A 58 -10.76 -1.13 18.55
C GLN A 58 -10.56 -2.26 19.57
N LEU A 59 -9.96 -1.97 20.74
CA LEU A 59 -9.91 -2.91 21.86
C LEU A 59 -10.94 -2.55 22.95
N ALA A 60 -11.50 -1.34 22.91
CA ALA A 60 -12.58 -0.91 23.81
C ALA A 60 -13.93 -1.57 23.48
N GLU A 61 -14.19 -1.99 22.24
CA GLU A 61 -15.44 -2.69 21.86
C GLU A 61 -15.50 -4.15 22.30
N ALA A 62 -14.44 -4.72 22.88
CA ALA A 62 -14.50 -6.03 23.53
C ALA A 62 -14.87 -5.93 25.04
N SER A 63 -15.16 -4.73 25.54
CA SER A 63 -15.36 -4.46 26.98
C SER A 63 -16.66 -3.71 27.28
N ALA A 64 -17.74 -3.95 26.53
CA ALA A 64 -19.02 -3.29 26.76
C ALA A 64 -20.15 -4.31 27.03
N ASP A 65 -20.37 -4.59 28.33
CA ASP A 65 -21.62 -5.11 28.93
C ASP A 65 -21.78 -4.38 30.30
N PRO A 66 -23.00 -4.07 30.82
CA PRO A 66 -23.54 -2.72 30.86
C PRO A 66 -23.59 -2.12 32.29
N ASN A 67 -22.73 -2.56 33.22
CA ASN A 67 -22.74 -2.08 34.61
C ASN A 67 -21.32 -1.72 35.11
N ASN A 68 -20.86 -0.52 34.72
CA ASN A 68 -19.70 0.24 35.21
C ASN A 68 -18.83 -0.43 36.30
N GLY A 69 -17.73 -1.06 35.90
CA GLY A 69 -16.76 -1.67 36.80
C GLY A 69 -15.32 -1.63 36.29
N LEU A 70 -14.36 -1.63 37.20
CA LEU A 70 -12.93 -1.80 36.89
C LEU A 70 -12.66 -3.28 36.59
N GLY A 71 -11.93 -3.57 35.52
CA GLY A 71 -11.61 -4.93 35.12
C GLY A 71 -10.17 -5.11 34.64
N VAL A 72 -9.53 -6.20 35.08
CA VAL A 72 -8.20 -6.62 34.64
C VAL A 72 -8.33 -7.87 33.78
N SER A 73 -7.69 -7.88 32.62
CA SER A 73 -7.66 -9.04 31.72
C SER A 73 -6.25 -9.45 31.36
N LEU A 74 -6.00 -10.77 31.35
CA LEU A 74 -4.75 -11.37 30.90
C LEU A 74 -5.07 -12.31 29.75
N SER A 75 -4.40 -12.14 28.61
CA SER A 75 -4.63 -12.95 27.42
C SER A 75 -3.32 -13.42 26.77
N LEU A 76 -3.35 -14.61 26.19
CA LEU A 76 -2.29 -15.16 25.37
C LEU A 76 -2.79 -15.27 23.94
N THR A 77 -2.10 -14.62 23.01
CA THR A 77 -2.44 -14.60 21.59
C THR A 77 -1.32 -15.17 20.75
N THR A 78 -1.69 -15.87 19.67
CA THR A 78 -0.75 -16.33 18.65
C THR A 78 -1.20 -15.82 17.29
N GLN A 79 -0.27 -15.34 16.49
CA GLN A 79 -0.51 -14.80 15.17
C GLN A 79 0.51 -15.34 14.17
N LYS A 80 0.02 -15.77 13.01
CA LYS A 80 0.82 -16.22 11.87
C LYS A 80 0.44 -15.40 10.65
N SER A 81 1.44 -14.94 9.90
CA SER A 81 1.26 -14.31 8.60
C SER A 81 2.17 -14.93 7.56
N LYS A 82 1.66 -15.13 6.35
CA LYS A 82 2.40 -15.64 5.19
C LYS A 82 2.09 -14.77 3.99
N SER A 83 3.14 -14.31 3.32
CA SER A 83 3.09 -13.48 2.12
C SER A 83 3.97 -14.09 1.02
N GLN A 84 3.46 -14.12 -0.20
CA GLN A 84 4.17 -14.58 -1.39
C GLN A 84 3.90 -13.59 -2.52
N GLN A 85 4.96 -13.19 -3.22
CA GLN A 85 4.91 -12.32 -4.39
C GLN A 85 5.67 -13.02 -5.52
N HIS A 86 5.08 -13.02 -6.71
CA HIS A 86 5.73 -13.40 -7.96
C HIS A 86 5.70 -12.18 -8.88
N GLN A 87 6.83 -11.94 -9.55
CA GLN A 87 6.99 -10.89 -10.54
C GLN A 87 7.65 -11.52 -11.77
N ALA A 88 7.11 -11.25 -12.94
CA ALA A 88 7.68 -11.62 -14.23
C ALA A 88 7.65 -10.41 -15.15
N SER A 89 8.67 -10.26 -15.98
CA SER A 89 8.76 -9.16 -16.93
C SER A 89 9.36 -9.66 -18.22
N ASP A 90 8.75 -9.32 -19.35
CA ASP A 90 9.37 -9.46 -20.67
C ASP A 90 9.71 -8.07 -21.19
N SER A 91 10.97 -7.87 -21.58
CA SER A 91 11.45 -6.59 -22.06
C SER A 91 12.05 -6.73 -23.45
N VAL A 92 11.76 -5.75 -24.30
CA VAL A 92 12.25 -5.69 -25.67
C VAL A 92 13.68 -5.17 -25.67
N ALA A 93 14.56 -5.89 -26.36
CA ALA A 93 15.89 -5.40 -26.72
C ALA A 93 15.87 -4.86 -28.16
N GLY A 94 15.77 -3.53 -28.28
CA GLY A 94 15.83 -2.82 -29.56
C GLY A 94 17.23 -2.79 -30.17
N SER A 95 17.30 -2.50 -31.46
CA SER A 95 18.57 -2.19 -32.13
C SER A 95 18.86 -0.69 -32.09
N THR A 96 20.15 -0.33 -32.06
CA THR A 96 20.58 1.06 -32.23
C THR A 96 21.46 1.20 -33.47
N LEU A 97 21.10 2.11 -34.37
CA LEU A 97 21.86 2.44 -35.58
C LEU A 97 22.30 3.91 -35.52
N ASN A 98 23.60 4.14 -35.37
CA ASN A 98 24.17 5.48 -35.29
C ASN A 98 25.02 5.79 -36.54
N ALA A 99 24.70 6.87 -37.23
CA ALA A 99 25.45 7.38 -38.37
C ALA A 99 26.05 8.76 -38.06
N GLY A 100 27.37 8.91 -38.18
CA GLY A 100 28.07 10.19 -37.95
C GLY A 100 27.83 11.26 -39.01
N LYS A 101 27.13 10.91 -40.10
CA LYS A 101 26.69 11.82 -41.17
C LYS A 101 25.25 11.45 -41.54
N ASN A 102 25.03 11.00 -42.76
CA ASN A 102 23.69 10.66 -43.25
C ASN A 102 23.37 9.19 -42.98
N LEU A 103 22.09 8.90 -42.80
CA LEU A 103 21.54 7.55 -42.71
C LEU A 103 20.65 7.32 -43.93
N SER A 104 20.86 6.21 -44.66
CA SER A 104 19.98 5.81 -45.75
C SER A 104 19.67 4.33 -45.66
N ILE A 105 18.37 3.99 -45.61
CA ILE A 105 17.86 2.63 -45.69
C ILE A 105 16.99 2.56 -46.93
N THR A 106 17.31 1.63 -47.84
CA THR A 106 16.56 1.45 -49.09
C THR A 106 16.15 -0.01 -49.25
N SER A 107 14.86 -0.28 -49.40
CA SER A 107 14.34 -1.60 -49.73
C SER A 107 13.79 -1.60 -51.16
N ALA A 108 14.55 -2.19 -52.09
CA ALA A 108 14.27 -2.09 -53.53
C ALA A 108 13.19 -3.06 -54.06
N GLY A 109 12.60 -3.91 -53.20
CA GLY A 109 11.48 -4.79 -53.60
C GLY A 109 11.79 -5.87 -54.64
N LYS A 110 13.06 -6.22 -54.86
CA LYS A 110 13.48 -7.20 -55.89
C LYS A 110 13.29 -8.68 -55.49
N GLY A 111 12.78 -8.95 -54.29
CA GLY A 111 12.53 -10.29 -53.77
C GLY A 111 11.12 -10.78 -54.10
N ARG A 112 10.89 -12.09 -53.93
CA ARG A 112 9.58 -12.73 -54.15
C ARG A 112 8.70 -12.85 -52.90
N GLY A 113 9.19 -12.36 -51.75
CA GLY A 113 8.47 -12.47 -50.48
C GLY A 113 7.30 -11.48 -50.38
N GLU A 114 6.30 -11.85 -49.60
CA GLU A 114 5.13 -11.00 -49.34
C GLU A 114 5.48 -9.65 -48.72
N HIS A 115 6.68 -9.47 -48.15
CA HIS A 115 7.17 -8.22 -47.55
C HIS A 115 8.33 -7.59 -48.33
N SER A 116 8.53 -8.02 -49.59
CA SER A 116 9.59 -7.46 -50.40
C SER A 116 9.29 -5.99 -50.72
N GLY A 117 10.24 -5.12 -50.40
CA GLY A 117 10.11 -3.68 -50.61
C GLY A 117 9.60 -2.93 -49.38
N ASP A 118 9.42 -3.60 -48.25
CA ASP A 118 9.05 -2.95 -46.99
C ASP A 118 10.29 -2.54 -46.19
N ILE A 119 10.14 -1.52 -45.35
CA ILE A 119 11.02 -1.18 -44.25
C ILE A 119 10.21 -1.37 -42.96
N LEU A 120 10.57 -2.36 -42.15
CA LEU A 120 9.98 -2.59 -40.82
C LEU A 120 11.03 -2.33 -39.74
N ILE A 121 10.73 -1.42 -38.82
CA ILE A 121 11.57 -1.10 -37.68
C ILE A 121 10.69 -1.10 -36.42
N ALA A 122 11.05 -1.91 -35.43
CA ALA A 122 10.28 -2.06 -34.20
C ALA A 122 11.15 -1.83 -32.96
N GLY A 123 10.67 -1.02 -32.02
CA GLY A 123 11.32 -0.68 -30.75
C GLY A 123 12.80 -0.30 -30.87
N SER A 124 13.21 0.30 -31.98
CA SER A 124 14.63 0.53 -32.31
C SER A 124 14.95 2.02 -32.42
N GLN A 125 16.22 2.36 -32.24
CA GLN A 125 16.71 3.73 -32.24
C GLN A 125 17.62 3.97 -33.43
N LEU A 126 17.30 4.96 -34.25
CA LEU A 126 18.08 5.36 -35.41
C LEU A 126 18.49 6.80 -35.23
N LYS A 127 19.79 7.07 -35.33
CA LYS A 127 20.36 8.40 -35.15
C LYS A 127 21.32 8.75 -36.27
N ALA A 128 21.16 9.94 -36.83
CA ALA A 128 22.05 10.49 -37.85
C ALA A 128 22.44 11.93 -37.50
N ALA A 129 23.72 12.29 -37.67
CA ALA A 129 24.16 13.68 -37.47
C ALA A 129 23.74 14.61 -38.64
N GLY A 130 23.55 14.05 -39.84
CA GLY A 130 23.11 14.74 -41.04
C GLY A 130 21.67 14.38 -41.40
N ASP A 131 21.42 14.10 -42.69
CA ASP A 131 20.10 13.74 -43.21
C ASP A 131 19.80 12.23 -43.04
N SER A 132 18.53 11.90 -42.82
CA SER A 132 18.04 10.51 -42.77
C SER A 132 17.04 10.25 -43.90
N SER A 133 17.15 9.11 -44.57
CA SER A 133 16.24 8.71 -45.64
C SER A 133 15.85 7.23 -45.50
N LEU A 134 14.54 6.98 -45.42
CA LEU A 134 13.95 5.65 -45.53
C LEU A 134 13.21 5.58 -46.87
N ASN A 135 13.68 4.73 -47.79
CA ASN A 135 13.08 4.56 -49.11
C ASN A 135 12.59 3.12 -49.28
N ALA A 136 11.29 2.93 -49.16
CA ALA A 136 10.64 1.63 -49.35
C ALA A 136 9.98 1.57 -50.72
N ALA A 137 10.28 0.53 -51.50
CA ALA A 137 9.56 0.26 -52.74
C ALA A 137 8.06 0.02 -52.49
N ARG A 138 7.67 -0.33 -51.26
CA ARG A 138 6.30 -0.58 -50.86
C ARG A 138 5.91 0.15 -49.59
N ASP A 139 6.12 -0.41 -48.39
CA ASP A 139 5.67 0.22 -47.14
C ASP A 139 6.81 0.61 -46.19
N ILE A 140 6.60 1.68 -45.41
CA ILE A 140 7.41 2.00 -44.23
C ILE A 140 6.56 1.76 -42.99
N VAL A 141 7.04 0.93 -42.06
CA VAL A 141 6.40 0.66 -40.77
C VAL A 141 7.41 0.89 -39.66
N LEU A 142 7.20 1.96 -38.88
CA LEU A 142 7.91 2.23 -37.64
C LEU A 142 6.95 1.94 -36.48
N SER A 143 7.25 0.93 -35.67
CA SER A 143 6.39 0.45 -34.59
C SER A 143 7.07 0.53 -33.22
N GLY A 144 6.32 0.83 -32.17
CA GLY A 144 6.72 0.55 -30.81
C GLY A 144 6.74 -0.96 -30.56
N ALA A 145 7.43 -1.37 -29.51
CA ALA A 145 7.54 -2.76 -29.10
C ALA A 145 7.15 -2.91 -27.62
N ALA A 146 6.32 -3.91 -27.31
CA ALA A 146 5.70 -4.04 -26.00
C ALA A 146 6.62 -4.71 -24.97
N ASN A 147 6.79 -4.07 -23.82
CA ASN A 147 7.36 -4.63 -22.60
C ASN A 147 6.22 -5.00 -21.65
N THR A 148 6.11 -6.26 -21.25
CA THR A 148 5.04 -6.72 -20.35
C THR A 148 5.58 -6.92 -18.94
N GLN A 149 4.74 -6.64 -17.95
CA GLN A 149 5.02 -6.88 -16.54
C GLN A 149 3.83 -7.59 -15.93
N GLU A 150 4.07 -8.69 -15.21
CA GLU A 150 3.07 -9.45 -14.49
C GLU A 150 3.45 -9.60 -13.02
N SER A 151 2.49 -9.31 -12.15
CA SER A 151 2.60 -9.42 -10.70
C SER A 151 1.50 -10.32 -10.17
N SER A 152 1.84 -11.22 -9.25
CA SER A 152 0.83 -11.88 -8.44
C SER A 152 1.25 -11.94 -6.98
N GLY A 153 0.32 -11.60 -6.09
CA GLY A 153 0.54 -11.55 -4.66
C GLY A 153 -0.49 -12.40 -3.92
N LYS A 154 -0.05 -13.11 -2.88
CA LYS A 154 -0.93 -13.86 -1.98
C LYS A 154 -0.51 -13.60 -0.54
N ASN A 155 -1.46 -13.08 0.24
CA ASN A 155 -1.28 -12.82 1.65
C ASN A 155 -2.29 -13.65 2.45
N SER A 156 -1.86 -14.19 3.58
CA SER A 156 -2.72 -14.86 4.53
C SER A 156 -2.25 -14.57 5.94
N SER A 157 -3.17 -14.25 6.83
CA SER A 157 -2.92 -14.15 8.25
C SER A 157 -3.98 -14.91 9.02
N GLY A 158 -3.58 -15.45 10.16
CA GLY A 158 -4.45 -16.19 11.05
C GLY A 158 -3.94 -16.01 12.47
N GLY A 159 -4.85 -15.77 13.39
CA GLY A 159 -4.54 -15.59 14.79
C GLY A 159 -5.66 -16.09 15.67
N GLY A 160 -5.29 -16.43 16.89
CA GLY A 160 -6.23 -16.84 17.90
C GLY A 160 -5.64 -16.63 19.27
N GLY A 161 -6.51 -16.36 20.22
CA GLY A 161 -6.10 -16.11 21.59
C GLY A 161 -7.19 -16.49 22.57
N VAL A 162 -6.74 -16.77 23.78
CA VAL A 162 -7.59 -17.01 24.94
C VAL A 162 -7.20 -16.03 26.02
N GLY A 163 -8.17 -15.58 26.78
CA GLY A 163 -7.92 -14.70 27.91
C GLY A 163 -8.91 -14.92 29.02
N ILE A 164 -8.48 -14.50 30.19
CA ILE A 164 -9.29 -14.43 31.39
C ILE A 164 -9.42 -12.96 31.76
N SER A 165 -10.58 -12.57 32.24
CA SER A 165 -10.76 -11.25 32.83
C SER A 165 -11.51 -11.36 34.15
N PHE A 166 -11.18 -10.42 35.02
CA PHE A 166 -11.81 -10.22 36.31
C PHE A 166 -12.38 -8.81 36.30
N GLY A 167 -13.67 -8.68 36.60
CA GLY A 167 -14.34 -7.39 36.68
C GLY A 167 -15.15 -7.30 37.96
N ALA A 168 -15.18 -6.11 38.56
CA ALA A 168 -16.03 -5.81 39.70
C ALA A 168 -16.87 -4.57 39.38
N GLY A 169 -18.20 -4.73 39.40
CA GLY A 169 -19.18 -3.67 39.17
C GLY A 169 -20.07 -3.45 40.40
N GLN A 170 -21.08 -2.59 40.27
CA GLN A 170 -21.98 -2.22 41.37
C GLN A 170 -22.74 -3.45 41.91
N GLY A 171 -22.18 -4.07 42.95
CA GLY A 171 -22.78 -5.20 43.68
C GLY A 171 -22.33 -6.61 43.29
N SER A 172 -21.43 -6.80 42.32
CA SER A 172 -20.95 -8.14 41.95
C SER A 172 -19.54 -8.15 41.37
N ALA A 173 -18.81 -9.23 41.63
CA ALA A 173 -17.53 -9.54 40.99
C ALA A 173 -17.70 -10.81 40.15
N GLY A 174 -17.11 -10.81 38.96
CA GLY A 174 -17.22 -11.92 38.01
C GLY A 174 -15.89 -12.24 37.34
N ILE A 175 -15.72 -13.51 36.99
CA ILE A 175 -14.63 -13.98 36.14
C ILE A 175 -15.23 -14.31 34.77
N SER A 176 -14.61 -13.83 33.70
CA SER A 176 -14.98 -14.21 32.34
C SER A 176 -13.81 -14.84 31.61
N ILE A 177 -14.12 -15.83 30.77
CA ILE A 177 -13.16 -16.46 29.87
C ILE A 177 -13.58 -16.12 28.45
N PHE A 178 -12.67 -15.55 27.68
CA PHE A 178 -12.92 -15.22 26.30
C PHE A 178 -11.94 -15.94 25.38
N ALA A 179 -12.44 -16.29 24.20
CA ALA A 179 -11.65 -16.84 23.12
C ALA A 179 -11.93 -16.03 21.85
N SER A 180 -10.87 -15.72 21.11
CA SER A 180 -10.97 -15.00 19.84
C SER A 180 -10.21 -15.73 18.75
N VAL A 181 -10.75 -15.68 17.54
CA VAL A 181 -10.09 -16.14 16.32
C VAL A 181 -10.25 -15.08 15.23
N ASN A 182 -9.18 -14.85 14.48
CA ASN A 182 -9.16 -13.93 13.37
C ASN A 182 -8.38 -14.54 12.20
N GLY A 183 -8.80 -14.22 10.98
CA GLY A 183 -8.13 -14.64 9.77
C GLY A 183 -8.37 -13.66 8.63
N ALA A 184 -7.37 -13.48 7.78
CA ALA A 184 -7.50 -12.71 6.57
C ALA A 184 -6.77 -13.41 5.42
N LYS A 185 -7.32 -13.31 4.22
CA LYS A 185 -6.69 -13.75 2.97
C LYS A 185 -6.79 -12.64 1.95
N GLY A 186 -5.70 -12.37 1.26
CA GLY A 186 -5.61 -11.40 0.18
C GLY A 186 -4.99 -12.04 -1.04
N LYS A 187 -5.52 -11.70 -2.21
CA LYS A 187 -4.94 -12.02 -3.52
C LYS A 187 -4.79 -10.73 -4.32
N GLU A 188 -3.68 -10.60 -5.00
CA GLU A 188 -3.32 -9.51 -5.89
C GLU A 188 -2.94 -10.10 -7.25
N SER A 189 -3.38 -9.44 -8.31
CA SER A 189 -2.88 -9.66 -9.66
C SER A 189 -2.72 -8.31 -10.33
N GLY A 190 -1.52 -8.05 -10.82
CA GLY A 190 -1.19 -6.88 -11.62
C GLY A 190 -0.71 -7.32 -12.99
N ASN A 191 -1.09 -6.58 -14.03
CA ASN A 191 -0.45 -6.65 -15.34
C ASN A 191 -0.22 -5.25 -15.88
N GLY A 192 0.87 -5.08 -16.63
CA GLY A 192 1.23 -3.81 -17.23
C GLY A 192 1.88 -4.03 -18.59
N THR A 193 1.69 -3.08 -19.49
CA THR A 193 2.35 -3.03 -20.80
C THR A 193 2.91 -1.64 -20.99
N ARG A 194 4.23 -1.55 -21.21
CA ARG A 194 4.91 -0.33 -21.59
C ARG A 194 5.49 -0.46 -22.97
N TRP A 195 5.36 0.56 -23.80
CA TRP A 195 5.88 0.52 -25.16
C TRP A 195 7.28 1.14 -25.22
N SER A 196 8.21 0.44 -25.87
CA SER A 196 9.48 1.01 -26.32
C SER A 196 9.28 1.55 -27.72
N GLU A 197 9.30 2.87 -27.88
CA GLU A 197 9.06 3.52 -29.16
C GLU A 197 10.19 3.26 -30.15
N THR A 198 9.86 3.22 -31.45
CA THR A 198 10.88 3.39 -32.49
C THR A 198 11.22 4.86 -32.63
N THR A 199 12.50 5.22 -32.57
CA THR A 199 12.95 6.60 -32.74
C THR A 199 13.82 6.74 -33.99
N LEU A 200 13.58 7.78 -34.77
CA LEU A 200 14.44 8.23 -35.87
C LEU A 200 14.79 9.69 -35.64
N ASP A 201 16.01 9.95 -35.22
CA ASP A 201 16.52 11.27 -34.84
C ASP A 201 17.63 11.72 -35.80
N SER A 202 17.40 12.80 -36.54
CA SER A 202 18.33 13.32 -37.54
C SER A 202 18.69 14.76 -37.25
N GLY A 203 19.98 15.10 -37.29
CA GLY A 203 20.44 16.50 -37.15
C GLY A 203 20.10 17.39 -38.35
N GLY A 204 19.77 16.78 -39.50
CA GLY A 204 19.34 17.41 -40.74
C GLY A 204 17.87 17.12 -41.05
N ARG A 205 17.58 16.81 -42.31
CA ARG A 205 16.24 16.47 -42.80
C ARG A 205 15.96 14.98 -42.67
N VAL A 206 14.69 14.63 -42.44
CA VAL A 206 14.19 13.26 -42.54
C VAL A 206 13.31 13.15 -43.78
N SER A 207 13.59 12.16 -44.63
CA SER A 207 12.77 11.80 -45.78
C SER A 207 12.25 10.37 -45.62
N LEU A 208 10.92 10.24 -45.60
CA LEU A 208 10.22 8.95 -45.62
C LEU A 208 9.57 8.81 -47.00
N ASN A 209 10.05 7.89 -47.83
CA ASN A 209 9.48 7.62 -49.14
C ASN A 209 8.94 6.19 -49.16
N SER A 210 7.63 6.04 -49.32
CA SER A 210 6.98 4.74 -49.49
C SER A 210 6.22 4.71 -50.80
N GLY A 211 6.42 3.64 -51.58
CA GLY A 211 5.64 3.40 -52.79
C GLY A 211 4.13 3.24 -52.51
N ARG A 212 3.77 2.94 -51.26
CA ARG A 212 2.40 2.70 -50.83
C ARG A 212 2.10 3.34 -49.48
N ASP A 213 2.23 2.65 -48.36
CA ASP A 213 1.78 3.16 -47.06
C ASP A 213 2.94 3.50 -46.13
N THR A 214 2.76 4.51 -45.29
CA THR A 214 3.66 4.81 -44.17
C THR A 214 2.90 4.74 -42.87
N THR A 215 3.36 3.92 -41.93
CA THR A 215 2.76 3.74 -40.60
C THR A 215 3.78 4.10 -39.51
N LEU A 216 3.41 5.04 -38.65
CA LEU A 216 4.13 5.44 -37.45
C LEU A 216 3.27 5.07 -36.23
N ASN A 217 3.45 3.87 -35.69
CA ASN A 217 2.63 3.33 -34.59
C ASN A 217 3.46 3.19 -33.32
N GLY A 218 3.43 4.15 -32.41
CA GLY A 218 4.39 4.20 -31.29
C GLY A 218 5.80 4.50 -31.77
N ALA A 219 5.92 5.42 -32.72
CA ALA A 219 7.19 5.87 -33.28
C ALA A 219 7.34 7.38 -33.21
N GLN A 220 8.58 7.85 -33.07
CA GLN A 220 8.95 9.26 -33.06
C GLN A 220 9.96 9.54 -34.16
N VAL A 221 9.65 10.50 -35.01
CA VAL A 221 10.52 10.92 -36.12
C VAL A 221 10.85 12.40 -35.93
N SER A 222 12.14 12.72 -35.84
CA SER A 222 12.65 14.04 -35.50
C SER A 222 13.75 14.46 -36.47
N GLY A 223 13.69 15.72 -36.89
CA GLY A 223 14.73 16.41 -37.65
C GLY A 223 14.32 17.84 -37.96
N ASN A 224 15.21 18.63 -38.57
CA ASN A 224 14.94 20.04 -38.91
C ASN A 224 13.75 20.20 -39.86
N GLN A 225 13.53 19.19 -40.71
CA GLN A 225 12.37 19.07 -41.57
C GLN A 225 12.08 17.58 -41.76
N VAL A 226 10.81 17.19 -41.63
CA VAL A 226 10.34 15.84 -41.92
C VAL A 226 9.46 15.92 -43.16
N THR A 227 9.86 15.21 -44.22
CA THR A 227 9.08 15.08 -45.45
C THR A 227 8.68 13.62 -45.62
N ALA A 228 7.38 13.36 -45.71
CA ALA A 228 6.84 12.05 -46.03
C ALA A 228 6.20 12.09 -47.42
N ASP A 229 6.79 11.34 -48.36
CA ASP A 229 6.24 11.07 -49.68
C ASP A 229 5.63 9.67 -49.65
N VAL A 230 4.30 9.61 -49.64
CA VAL A 230 3.53 8.40 -49.34
C VAL A 230 2.58 8.15 -50.50
N GLY A 231 2.75 7.03 -51.21
CA GLY A 231 1.97 6.74 -52.40
C GLY A 231 0.46 6.56 -52.13
N ARG A 232 0.08 6.18 -50.91
CA ARG A 232 -1.29 5.98 -50.45
C ARG A 232 -1.53 6.63 -49.08
N ASP A 233 -1.41 5.87 -47.99
CA ASP A 233 -1.90 6.30 -46.68
C ASP A 233 -0.77 6.55 -45.67
N LEU A 234 -0.83 7.70 -44.99
CA LEU A 234 0.02 8.00 -43.84
C LEU A 234 -0.78 7.81 -42.55
N THR A 235 -0.43 6.79 -41.76
CA THR A 235 -1.04 6.52 -40.47
C THR A 235 -0.09 6.87 -39.34
N ILE A 236 -0.54 7.69 -38.39
CA ILE A 236 0.20 8.04 -37.19
C ILE A 236 -0.65 7.68 -35.98
N THR A 237 -0.11 6.85 -35.10
CA THR A 237 -0.82 6.36 -33.91
C THR A 237 0.14 6.31 -32.74
N SER A 238 -0.31 6.77 -31.58
CA SER A 238 0.44 6.61 -30.33
C SER A 238 -0.01 5.33 -29.63
N GLN A 239 0.93 4.56 -29.12
CA GLN A 239 0.64 3.43 -28.26
C GLN A 239 0.59 3.92 -26.81
N GLN A 240 -0.40 3.45 -26.05
CA GLN A 240 -0.59 3.84 -24.67
C GLN A 240 0.02 2.79 -23.74
N ASP A 241 0.76 3.27 -22.76
CA ASP A 241 1.13 2.46 -21.61
C ASP A 241 -0.12 2.10 -20.80
N SER A 242 -0.13 0.90 -20.25
CA SER A 242 -1.23 0.41 -19.42
C SER A 242 -0.70 -0.27 -18.18
N ASP A 243 -1.38 -0.02 -17.06
CA ASP A 243 -1.15 -0.70 -15.79
C ASP A 243 -2.52 -1.03 -15.20
N ARG A 244 -2.75 -2.31 -14.88
CA ARG A 244 -3.98 -2.77 -14.26
C ARG A 244 -3.65 -3.58 -13.03
N LEU A 245 -4.29 -3.21 -11.93
CA LEU A 245 -4.09 -3.84 -10.64
C LEU A 245 -5.43 -4.28 -10.06
N ARG A 246 -5.54 -5.55 -9.69
CA ARG A 246 -6.73 -6.16 -9.12
C ARG A 246 -6.39 -6.78 -7.77
N PHE A 247 -7.16 -6.40 -6.75
CA PHE A 247 -7.03 -6.95 -5.41
C PHE A 247 -8.35 -7.57 -4.95
N LYS A 248 -8.27 -8.66 -4.18
CA LYS A 248 -9.40 -9.27 -3.49
C LYS A 248 -8.98 -9.67 -2.08
N THR A 249 -9.79 -9.28 -1.09
CA THR A 249 -9.50 -9.53 0.33
C THR A 249 -10.73 -10.12 1.02
N ASP A 250 -10.52 -11.23 1.72
CA ASP A 250 -11.52 -11.88 2.58
C ASP A 250 -11.05 -11.78 4.03
N GLN A 251 -11.92 -11.35 4.94
CA GLN A 251 -11.63 -11.26 6.37
C GLN A 251 -12.66 -12.03 7.19
N LEU A 252 -12.20 -12.68 8.27
CA LEU A 252 -13.04 -13.38 9.24
C LEU A 252 -12.58 -12.99 10.66
N ARG A 253 -13.51 -12.47 11.47
CA ARG A 253 -13.31 -12.21 12.90
C ARG A 253 -14.44 -12.90 13.66
N ARG A 254 -14.13 -13.76 14.63
CA ARG A 254 -15.11 -14.40 15.53
C ARG A 254 -14.58 -14.39 16.96
N GLY A 255 -15.38 -13.88 17.90
CA GLY A 255 -15.12 -13.92 19.34
C GLY A 255 -16.23 -14.66 20.07
N ARG A 256 -15.89 -15.38 21.14
CA ARG A 256 -16.84 -15.98 22.08
C ARG A 256 -16.41 -15.64 23.50
N GLN A 257 -17.35 -15.21 24.33
CA GLN A 257 -17.14 -14.89 25.73
C GLN A 257 -18.09 -15.73 26.58
N LEU A 258 -17.54 -16.39 27.60
CA LEU A 258 -18.29 -17.17 28.57
C LEU A 258 -18.12 -16.52 29.94
N TYR A 259 -19.25 -16.18 30.55
CA TYR A 259 -19.30 -15.56 31.88
C TYR A 259 -19.51 -16.64 32.93
N LEU A 260 -18.65 -16.67 33.94
CA LEU A 260 -18.84 -17.51 35.12
C LEU A 260 -18.98 -16.61 36.35
N TRP A 261 -20.22 -16.51 36.84
CA TRP A 261 -20.52 -15.78 38.07
C TRP A 261 -20.14 -16.64 39.27
N LEU A 262 -18.96 -16.39 39.84
CA LEU A 262 -18.66 -16.85 41.19
C LEU A 262 -19.16 -15.79 42.16
N ASN A 263 -20.09 -16.18 43.01
CA ASN A 263 -20.56 -15.35 44.11
C ASN A 263 -19.46 -15.32 45.19
N VAL A 264 -18.39 -14.57 44.93
CA VAL A 264 -17.33 -14.36 45.90
C VAL A 264 -17.89 -13.40 46.93
N GLY A 265 -18.38 -13.94 48.04
CA GLY A 265 -18.78 -13.15 49.20
C GLY A 265 -17.60 -12.38 49.74
N VAL A 266 -17.36 -11.18 49.20
CA VAL A 266 -16.47 -10.20 49.81
C VAL A 266 -17.21 -9.69 51.02
N ARG A 267 -17.04 -10.38 52.15
CA ARG A 267 -17.47 -9.88 53.45
C ARG A 267 -16.55 -8.69 53.74
N LEU A 268 -16.98 -7.51 53.33
CA LEU A 268 -16.32 -6.25 53.64
C LEU A 268 -16.30 -6.14 55.17
N CYS A 269 -15.16 -6.49 55.79
CA CYS A 269 -14.98 -6.31 57.22
C CYS A 269 -14.75 -4.82 57.44
N GLN A 270 -15.84 -4.04 57.44
CA GLN A 270 -15.84 -2.67 57.91
C GLN A 270 -15.55 -2.74 59.42
N ARG A 271 -14.28 -2.58 59.78
CA ARG A 271 -13.87 -2.36 61.16
C ARG A 271 -14.36 -0.97 61.57
N GLN A 272 -15.61 -0.88 62.02
CA GLN A 272 -16.11 0.27 62.77
C GLN A 272 -15.31 0.36 64.07
N SER A 273 -14.29 1.22 64.07
CA SER A 273 -13.70 1.71 65.31
C SER A 273 -14.75 2.59 65.99
N GLY A 274 -15.37 2.06 67.05
CA GLY A 274 -16.35 2.79 67.84
C GLY A 274 -15.73 4.00 68.52
N GLN A 275 -16.42 5.14 68.43
CA GLN A 275 -16.38 6.19 69.43
C GLN A 275 -17.75 6.23 70.11
N ASN A 276 -17.78 5.87 71.39
CA ASN A 276 -18.91 6.05 72.30
C ASN A 276 -18.37 6.79 73.53
N ALA A 277 -18.93 7.96 73.84
CA ALA A 277 -19.24 8.49 75.17
C ALA A 277 -19.68 9.97 75.01
N GLN A 278 -20.98 10.26 75.06
CA GLN A 278 -21.71 10.91 76.18
C GLN A 278 -21.39 12.42 76.31
N GLN A 279 -22.30 13.31 75.86
CA GLN A 279 -23.41 13.95 76.60
C GLN A 279 -22.99 14.85 77.78
N LEU A 280 -23.30 16.15 77.58
CA LEU A 280 -23.30 17.34 78.47
C LEU A 280 -21.94 17.95 78.85
#